data_AF-A0A2K3YII2-F1
#
_entry.id   AF-A0A2K3YII2-F1
#
_cell.length_a   1.000
_cell.length_b   1.000
_cell.length_c   1.000
_cell.angle_alpha   90.00
_cell.angle_beta   90.00
_cell.angle_gamma   90.00
#
_symmetry.space_group_name_H-M   'P 1'
#
loop_
_entity.id
_entity.type
_entity.pdbx_description
1 polymer ?
#
loop_
_entity_poly.entity_id
_entity_poly.type
_entity_poly.pdbx_seq_one_letter_code
_entity_poly.pdbx_strand_id
1 'polypeptide(L)'
;MSIETRINELLALVEKKHGEIKDEFYISLGKENIKADIKLFRGSKNIKRDIINYCEKFKKKTRTYPKWIKIDIVTSTEDIFYDDLKREMEKCRRNYIEYGIVLDSMWNLSFLPEVINANAFVKPQGKERILSEKNINNYLLKYTSQKRAFKHSLYSGKRVMKFTTKSFFLDENELYELEESGYTKGLRKIENLSLELDKLIATSTDFLKNEIQDNGRYIYGYFPHFDKEIGFANFKFKLVTFYE
;
A
#
# COMPACT_ATOMS: atom_id res chain seq x y z
N MET A 1 -22.62 10.22 -3.79
CA MET A 1 -21.80 11.38 -4.22
C MET A 1 -21.15 11.08 -5.58
N SER A 2 -20.97 12.06 -6.46
CA SER A 2 -20.28 11.82 -7.74
C SER A 2 -18.78 11.56 -7.51
N ILE A 3 -18.12 10.80 -8.40
CA ILE A 3 -16.68 10.56 -8.30
C ILE A 3 -15.89 11.88 -8.35
N GLU A 4 -16.35 12.85 -9.14
CA GLU A 4 -15.70 14.15 -9.25
C GLU A 4 -15.76 14.94 -7.94
N THR A 5 -16.91 14.95 -7.27
CA THR A 5 -17.07 15.59 -5.96
C THR A 5 -16.14 14.94 -4.93
N ARG A 6 -16.10 13.61 -4.89
CA ARG A 6 -15.22 12.83 -4.01
C ARG A 6 -13.74 13.18 -4.20
N ILE A 7 -13.29 13.29 -5.45
CA ILE A 7 -11.91 13.70 -5.77
C ILE A 7 -11.65 15.16 -5.38
N ASN A 8 -12.62 16.07 -5.57
CA ASN A 8 -12.47 17.47 -5.15
C ASN A 8 -12.28 17.57 -3.64
N GLU A 9 -13.08 16.87 -2.85
CA GLU A 9 -12.99 16.90 -1.39
C GLU A 9 -11.65 16.30 -0.90
N LEU A 10 -11.21 15.19 -1.51
CA LEU A 10 -9.89 14.61 -1.22
C LEU A 10 -8.76 15.59 -1.51
N LEU A 11 -8.77 16.25 -2.67
CA LEU A 11 -7.73 17.22 -3.03
C LEU A 11 -7.79 18.49 -2.17
N ALA A 12 -8.98 18.91 -1.73
CA ALA A 12 -9.12 20.01 -0.79
C ALA A 12 -8.51 19.67 0.58
N LEU A 13 -8.66 18.44 1.06
CA LEU A 13 -8.00 17.98 2.29
C LEU A 13 -6.48 17.95 2.11
N VAL A 14 -5.98 17.45 0.99
CA VAL A 14 -4.55 17.41 0.67
C VAL A 14 -3.98 18.83 0.68
N GLU A 15 -4.58 19.76 -0.06
CA GLU A 15 -4.14 21.16 -0.10
C GLU A 15 -4.11 21.78 1.29
N LYS A 16 -5.13 21.52 2.12
CA LYS A 16 -5.20 22.03 3.50
C LYS A 16 -4.09 21.48 4.42
N LYS A 17 -3.67 20.22 4.24
CA LYS A 17 -2.83 19.47 5.20
C LYS A 17 -1.40 19.22 4.75
N HIS A 18 -1.15 19.35 3.45
CA HIS A 18 0.14 19.15 2.81
C HIS A 18 0.54 20.36 1.96
N GLY A 19 -0.45 21.04 1.35
CA GLY A 19 -0.24 22.07 0.34
C GLY A 19 -0.21 21.47 -1.07
N GLU A 20 0.32 22.25 -2.01
CA GLU A 20 0.41 21.87 -3.41
C GLU A 20 1.25 20.60 -3.62
N ILE A 21 0.71 19.64 -4.38
CA ILE A 21 1.43 18.43 -4.80
C ILE A 21 2.41 18.81 -5.92
N LYS A 22 3.69 18.98 -5.59
CA LYS A 22 4.74 19.38 -6.54
C LYS A 22 5.48 18.20 -7.18
N ASP A 23 5.54 17.09 -6.45
CA ASP A 23 6.39 15.95 -6.78
C ASP A 23 5.58 14.73 -7.25
N GLU A 24 6.24 13.58 -7.33
CA GLU A 24 5.62 12.29 -7.58
C GLU A 24 4.54 11.93 -6.55
N PHE A 25 3.43 11.37 -7.03
CA PHE A 25 2.40 10.82 -6.16
C PHE A 25 1.81 9.53 -6.74
N TYR A 26 1.39 8.64 -5.87
CA TYR A 26 0.67 7.42 -6.24
C TYR A 26 -0.80 7.58 -5.93
N ILE A 27 -1.62 6.94 -6.76
CA ILE A 27 -3.03 6.71 -6.48
C ILE A 27 -3.24 5.20 -6.39
N SER A 28 -3.82 4.77 -5.28
CA SER A 28 -4.28 3.40 -5.09
C SER A 28 -5.80 3.38 -5.09
N LEU A 29 -6.39 2.60 -6.01
CA LEU A 29 -7.84 2.46 -6.18
C LEU A 29 -8.27 1.07 -5.72
N GLY A 30 -9.24 1.02 -4.80
CA GLY A 30 -9.72 -0.22 -4.21
C GLY A 30 -11.24 -0.35 -4.25
N LYS A 31 -11.69 -1.60 -4.17
CA LYS A 31 -13.04 -2.02 -3.82
C LYS A 31 -12.97 -3.44 -3.26
N GLU A 32 -14.09 -3.97 -2.81
CA GLU A 32 -14.18 -5.31 -2.25
C GLU A 32 -13.70 -6.37 -3.24
N ASN A 33 -13.10 -7.43 -2.70
CA ASN A 33 -12.70 -8.64 -3.44
C ASN A 33 -11.71 -8.43 -4.58
N ILE A 34 -11.02 -7.28 -4.64
CA ILE A 34 -9.92 -7.06 -5.58
C ILE A 34 -8.71 -6.43 -4.90
N LYS A 35 -7.52 -6.75 -5.41
CA LYS A 35 -6.30 -6.02 -5.03
C LYS A 35 -6.35 -4.59 -5.56
N ALA A 36 -5.79 -3.68 -4.77
CA ALA A 36 -5.71 -2.28 -5.15
C ALA A 36 -4.98 -2.12 -6.49
N ASP A 37 -5.55 -1.31 -7.39
CA ASP A 37 -4.92 -0.87 -8.63
C ASP A 37 -4.10 0.38 -8.29
N ILE A 38 -2.77 0.30 -8.46
CA ILE A 38 -1.84 1.32 -8.02
C ILE A 38 -1.16 1.93 -9.25
N LYS A 39 -1.11 3.27 -9.30
CA LYS A 39 -0.43 3.99 -10.36
C LYS A 39 0.34 5.20 -9.84
N LEU A 40 1.57 5.34 -10.33
CA LEU A 40 2.39 6.54 -10.18
C LEU A 40 1.96 7.63 -11.19
N PHE A 41 1.88 8.87 -10.71
CA PHE A 41 1.71 10.09 -11.50
C PHE A 41 2.91 11.00 -11.26
N ARG A 42 3.36 11.64 -12.34
CA ARG A 42 4.52 12.54 -12.34
C ARG A 42 4.26 13.72 -13.26
N GLY A 43 4.70 14.91 -12.85
CA GLY A 43 4.58 16.13 -13.68
C GLY A 43 3.15 16.41 -14.15
N SER A 44 2.16 16.08 -13.32
CA SER A 44 0.75 16.29 -13.69
C SER A 44 0.44 17.78 -13.76
N LYS A 45 -0.04 18.24 -14.91
CA LYS A 45 -0.54 19.61 -15.07
C LYS A 45 -1.94 19.81 -14.50
N ASN A 46 -2.69 18.72 -14.35
CA ASN A 46 -4.05 18.73 -13.83
C ASN A 46 -4.33 17.43 -13.09
N ILE A 47 -3.93 17.43 -11.81
CA ILE A 47 -4.01 16.27 -10.91
C ILE A 47 -5.43 15.74 -10.83
N LYS A 48 -6.42 16.63 -10.66
CA LYS A 48 -7.84 16.25 -10.61
C LYS A 48 -8.25 15.45 -11.84
N ARG A 49 -7.97 15.96 -13.04
CA ARG A 49 -8.34 15.30 -14.30
C ARG A 49 -7.64 13.95 -14.44
N ASP A 50 -6.37 13.87 -14.06
CA ASP A 50 -5.58 12.64 -14.14
C ASP A 50 -6.12 11.55 -13.21
N ILE A 51 -6.50 11.91 -11.98
CA ILE A 51 -7.12 10.99 -11.02
C ILE A 51 -8.50 10.53 -11.52
N ILE A 52 -9.34 11.46 -12.01
CA ILE A 52 -10.66 11.12 -12.55
C ILE A 52 -10.52 10.16 -13.74
N ASN A 53 -9.63 10.45 -14.69
CA ASN A 53 -9.36 9.58 -15.83
C ASN A 53 -8.91 8.17 -15.39
N TYR A 54 -8.16 8.07 -14.29
CA TYR A 54 -7.75 6.79 -13.74
C TYR A 54 -8.91 6.05 -13.08
N CYS A 55 -9.77 6.75 -12.34
CA CYS A 55 -11.01 6.20 -11.80
C CYS A 55 -11.95 5.69 -12.90
N GLU A 56 -12.05 6.40 -14.03
CA GLU A 56 -12.82 5.94 -15.20
C GLU A 56 -12.24 4.65 -15.81
N LYS A 57 -10.92 4.57 -15.93
CA LYS A 57 -10.25 3.34 -16.39
C LYS A 57 -10.50 2.17 -15.44
N PHE A 58 -10.42 2.41 -14.13
CA PHE A 58 -10.75 1.43 -13.12
C PHE A 58 -12.20 0.95 -13.26
N LYS A 59 -13.16 1.86 -13.38
CA LYS A 59 -14.58 1.53 -13.59
C LYS A 59 -14.81 0.69 -14.85
N LYS A 60 -14.14 1.00 -15.95
CA LYS A 60 -14.23 0.17 -17.18
C LYS A 60 -13.76 -1.27 -16.94
N LYS A 61 -12.74 -1.46 -16.12
CA LYS A 61 -12.17 -2.78 -15.77
C LYS A 61 -13.02 -3.53 -14.74
N THR A 62 -13.56 -2.83 -13.74
CA THR A 62 -14.19 -3.43 -12.55
C THR A 62 -15.71 -3.27 -12.49
N ARG A 63 -16.30 -2.62 -13.51
CA ARG A 63 -17.74 -2.25 -13.67
C ARG A 63 -18.28 -1.20 -12.70
N THR A 64 -17.53 -0.85 -11.65
CA THR A 64 -17.93 0.11 -10.63
C THR A 64 -16.82 1.12 -10.36
N TYR A 65 -17.17 2.32 -9.90
CA TYR A 65 -16.15 3.24 -9.39
C TYR A 65 -15.42 2.63 -8.18
N PRO A 66 -14.19 3.07 -7.89
CA PRO A 66 -13.50 2.65 -6.68
C PRO A 66 -14.27 3.12 -5.44
N LYS A 67 -14.40 2.22 -4.46
CA LYS A 67 -14.90 2.56 -3.14
C LYS A 67 -13.84 3.28 -2.33
N TRP A 68 -12.60 2.82 -2.44
CA TRP A 68 -11.46 3.35 -1.70
C TRP A 68 -10.49 4.04 -2.64
N ILE A 69 -10.04 5.23 -2.24
CA ILE A 69 -9.04 6.00 -2.98
C ILE A 69 -7.98 6.46 -2.00
N LYS A 70 -6.75 6.00 -2.18
CA LYS A 70 -5.59 6.49 -1.43
C LYS A 70 -4.71 7.33 -2.34
N ILE A 71 -4.27 8.48 -1.85
CA ILE A 71 -3.19 9.25 -2.46
C ILE A 71 -1.96 9.19 -1.56
N ASP A 72 -0.82 8.82 -2.13
CA ASP A 72 0.48 8.76 -1.45
C ASP A 72 1.41 9.75 -2.13
N ILE A 73 1.67 10.89 -1.50
CA ILE A 73 2.51 11.97 -2.03
C ILE A 73 3.92 11.75 -1.52
N VAL A 74 4.90 11.72 -2.41
CA VAL A 74 6.32 11.60 -2.03
C VAL A 74 6.75 12.85 -1.27
N THR A 75 7.31 12.68 -0.08
CA THR A 75 7.72 13.81 0.78
C THR A 75 9.23 13.93 0.96
N SER A 76 9.96 12.84 0.80
CA SER A 76 11.43 12.86 0.79
C SER A 76 11.98 11.71 -0.04
N THR A 77 13.16 11.93 -0.60
CA THR A 77 13.94 10.93 -1.33
C THR A 77 15.36 10.88 -0.77
N GLU A 78 15.95 9.69 -0.78
CA GLU A 78 17.31 9.44 -0.31
C GLU A 78 18.04 8.56 -1.33
N ASP A 79 19.13 9.07 -1.91
CA ASP A 79 20.02 8.30 -2.77
C ASP A 79 20.89 7.35 -1.96
N ILE A 80 20.81 6.06 -2.27
CA ILE A 80 21.55 4.99 -1.58
C ILE A 80 22.17 4.02 -2.60
N PHE A 81 23.26 3.35 -2.23
CA PHE A 81 23.73 2.23 -3.02
C PHE A 81 22.80 1.03 -2.91
N TYR A 82 22.57 0.35 -4.02
CA TYR A 82 21.69 -0.81 -4.06
C TYR A 82 22.10 -1.91 -3.07
N ASP A 83 23.40 -2.17 -2.93
CA ASP A 83 23.90 -3.21 -2.03
C ASP A 83 23.64 -2.87 -0.55
N ASP A 84 23.65 -1.58 -0.21
CA ASP A 84 23.32 -1.08 1.12
C ASP A 84 21.82 -1.18 1.39
N LEU A 85 20.99 -0.76 0.42
CA LEU A 85 19.54 -0.92 0.46
C LEU A 85 19.16 -2.39 0.65
N LYS A 86 19.72 -3.30 -0.15
CA LYS A 86 19.45 -4.74 -0.06
C LYS A 86 19.77 -5.26 1.34
N ARG A 87 20.93 -4.91 1.88
CA ARG A 87 21.35 -5.30 3.24
C ARG A 87 20.42 -4.73 4.32
N GLU A 88 19.96 -3.49 4.15
CA GLU A 88 18.99 -2.85 5.06
C GLU A 88 17.65 -3.60 5.06
N MET A 89 17.11 -3.87 3.87
CA MET A 89 15.85 -4.60 3.69
C MET A 89 15.91 -6.02 4.26
N GLU A 90 17.03 -6.72 4.10
CA GLU A 90 17.23 -8.10 4.60
C GLU A 90 17.38 -8.15 6.13
N LYS A 91 17.92 -7.09 6.75
CA LYS A 91 17.97 -6.97 8.21
C LYS A 91 16.61 -6.62 8.81
N CYS A 92 15.77 -5.90 8.07
CA CYS A 92 14.46 -5.47 8.54
C CYS A 92 13.56 -6.67 8.89
N ARG A 93 12.72 -6.48 9.91
CA ARG A 93 11.73 -7.50 10.30
C ARG A 93 10.73 -7.70 9.16
N ARG A 94 10.27 -8.94 8.99
CA ARG A 94 9.27 -9.29 7.97
C ARG A 94 8.04 -8.38 8.06
N ASN A 95 7.68 -7.73 6.95
CA ASN A 95 6.55 -6.80 6.80
C ASN A 95 6.71 -5.45 7.55
N TYR A 96 7.94 -4.99 7.79
CA TYR A 96 8.23 -3.70 8.45
C TYR A 96 9.06 -2.76 7.56
N ILE A 97 9.06 -2.93 6.24
CA ILE A 97 9.68 -1.93 5.37
C ILE A 97 8.78 -0.70 5.36
N GLU A 98 9.26 0.42 5.91
CA GLU A 98 8.47 1.64 6.09
C GLU A 98 8.66 2.67 4.96
N TYR A 99 9.55 2.41 4.00
CA TYR A 99 9.83 3.30 2.87
C TYR A 99 9.54 2.62 1.53
N GLY A 100 9.26 3.43 0.52
CA GLY A 100 9.24 2.97 -0.86
C GLY A 100 10.64 2.93 -1.45
N ILE A 101 10.79 2.22 -2.56
CA ILE A 101 12.06 2.13 -3.30
C ILE A 101 11.85 2.48 -4.76
N VAL A 102 12.85 3.11 -5.38
CA VAL A 102 12.93 3.38 -6.82
C VAL A 102 14.24 2.82 -7.35
N LEU A 103 14.14 1.90 -8.31
CA LEU A 103 15.29 1.18 -8.85
C LEU A 103 15.89 1.85 -10.10
N ASP A 104 15.17 2.77 -10.74
CA ASP A 104 15.64 3.54 -11.89
C ASP A 104 15.26 5.02 -11.77
N SER A 105 16.12 5.92 -12.26
CA SER A 105 15.91 7.37 -12.19
C SER A 105 14.64 7.86 -12.90
N MET A 106 14.07 7.06 -13.80
CA MET A 106 12.82 7.37 -14.49
C MET A 106 11.59 6.85 -13.75
N TRP A 107 11.72 6.32 -12.53
CA TRP A 107 10.64 5.82 -11.67
C TRP A 107 9.78 4.70 -12.28
N ASN A 108 10.26 4.03 -13.34
CA ASN A 108 9.51 2.96 -14.00
C ASN A 108 9.37 1.72 -13.10
N LEU A 109 10.36 1.50 -12.23
CA LEU A 109 10.43 0.44 -11.23
C LEU A 109 10.50 1.09 -9.86
N SER A 110 9.34 1.57 -9.43
CA SER A 110 9.13 2.13 -8.11
C SER A 110 8.02 1.38 -7.37
N PHE A 111 8.20 1.17 -6.07
CA PHE A 111 7.28 0.40 -5.25
C PHE A 111 7.03 1.09 -3.92
N LEU A 112 5.75 1.23 -3.57
CA LEU A 112 5.31 1.66 -2.24
C LEU A 112 5.68 0.61 -1.17
N PRO A 113 5.88 1.01 0.10
CA PRO A 113 6.18 0.07 1.18
C PRO A 113 5.10 -1.02 1.33
N GLU A 114 3.84 -0.69 1.11
CA GLU A 114 2.72 -1.64 1.15
C GLU A 114 2.85 -2.69 0.04
N VAL A 115 3.31 -2.32 -1.15
CA VAL A 115 3.56 -3.27 -2.25
C VAL A 115 4.69 -4.23 -1.86
N ILE A 116 5.79 -3.70 -1.33
CA ILE A 116 6.96 -4.47 -0.90
C ILE A 116 6.56 -5.49 0.18
N ASN A 117 5.85 -5.03 1.20
CA ASN A 117 5.44 -5.86 2.34
C ASN A 117 4.34 -6.87 1.96
N ALA A 118 3.28 -6.42 1.28
CA ALA A 118 2.16 -7.28 0.90
C ALA A 118 2.59 -8.37 -0.10
N ASN A 119 3.62 -8.11 -0.92
CA ASN A 119 4.15 -9.10 -1.86
C ASN A 119 5.35 -9.88 -1.34
N ALA A 120 5.66 -9.77 -0.05
CA ALA A 120 6.79 -10.45 0.57
C ALA A 120 8.08 -10.35 -0.26
N PHE A 121 8.40 -9.15 -0.75
CA PHE A 121 9.65 -8.92 -1.49
C PHE A 121 10.84 -9.35 -0.62
N VAL A 122 10.79 -9.03 0.67
CA VAL A 122 11.68 -9.62 1.67
C VAL A 122 10.98 -10.83 2.30
N LYS A 123 11.61 -11.99 2.24
CA LYS A 123 11.07 -13.23 2.83
C LYS A 123 12.12 -13.99 3.64
N PRO A 124 11.71 -14.84 4.60
CA PRO A 124 12.64 -15.73 5.31
C PRO A 124 13.30 -16.74 4.37
N GLN A 125 14.59 -17.00 4.60
CA GLN A 125 15.33 -18.14 4.06
C GLN A 125 16.21 -18.71 5.17
N GLY A 126 15.76 -19.82 5.78
CA GLY A 126 16.39 -20.35 6.98
C GLY A 126 16.33 -19.36 8.14
N LYS A 127 17.48 -19.02 8.72
CA LYS A 127 17.62 -18.05 9.82
C LYS A 127 17.71 -16.60 9.33
N GLU A 128 17.95 -16.40 8.05
CA GLU A 128 18.13 -15.10 7.43
C GLU A 128 16.90 -14.67 6.64
N ARG A 129 16.94 -13.46 6.08
CA ARG A 129 15.93 -12.98 5.14
C ARG A 129 16.63 -12.55 3.86
N ILE A 130 15.93 -12.73 2.76
CA ILE A 130 16.43 -12.37 1.44
C ILE A 130 15.44 -11.46 0.73
N LEU A 131 15.98 -10.52 -0.04
CA LEU A 131 15.22 -9.81 -1.07
C LEU A 131 15.00 -10.77 -2.25
N SER A 132 13.79 -11.29 -2.37
CA SER A 132 13.42 -12.38 -3.28
C SER A 132 13.20 -11.89 -4.71
N GLU A 133 14.17 -12.10 -5.61
CA GLU A 133 14.00 -11.86 -7.06
C GLU A 133 12.74 -12.54 -7.60
N LYS A 134 12.44 -13.77 -7.14
CA LYS A 134 11.25 -14.52 -7.55
C LYS A 134 9.96 -13.75 -7.23
N ASN A 135 9.85 -13.19 -6.02
CA ASN A 135 8.61 -12.51 -5.61
C ASN A 135 8.45 -11.16 -6.31
N ILE A 136 9.56 -10.44 -6.48
CA ILE A 136 9.59 -9.19 -7.24
C ILE A 136 9.19 -9.45 -8.69
N ASN A 137 9.78 -10.45 -9.35
CA ASN A 137 9.45 -10.79 -10.72
C ASN A 137 8.00 -11.28 -10.89
N ASN A 138 7.48 -12.03 -9.92
CA ASN A 138 6.07 -12.42 -9.91
C ASN A 138 5.13 -11.21 -9.83
N TYR A 139 5.47 -10.20 -9.03
CA TYR A 139 4.73 -8.94 -8.98
C TYR A 139 4.82 -8.19 -10.31
N LEU A 140 6.03 -8.04 -10.85
CA LEU A 140 6.26 -7.36 -12.13
C LEU A 140 5.46 -7.98 -13.27
N LEU A 141 5.47 -9.32 -13.38
CA LEU A 141 4.75 -10.05 -14.42
C LEU A 141 3.22 -9.85 -14.33
N LYS A 142 2.68 -9.76 -13.11
CA LYS A 142 1.23 -9.69 -12.87
C LYS A 142 0.67 -8.27 -12.96
N TYR A 143 1.42 -7.27 -12.50
CA TYR A 143 0.88 -5.93 -12.23
C TYR A 143 1.56 -4.81 -13.01
N THR A 144 2.60 -5.11 -13.79
CA THR A 144 3.34 -4.12 -14.57
C THR A 144 3.50 -4.56 -16.02
N SER A 145 3.83 -3.63 -16.91
CA SER A 145 4.21 -3.93 -18.31
C SER A 145 5.70 -4.22 -18.47
N GLN A 146 6.44 -4.40 -17.37
CA GLN A 146 7.88 -4.59 -17.38
C GLN A 146 8.26 -5.91 -18.07
N LYS A 147 9.00 -5.80 -19.18
CA LYS A 147 9.45 -6.97 -19.96
C LYS A 147 10.73 -7.62 -19.41
N ARG A 148 11.59 -6.83 -18.75
CA ARG A 148 12.88 -7.31 -18.25
C ARG A 148 12.75 -7.75 -16.80
N ALA A 149 13.12 -9.00 -16.54
CA ALA A 149 13.17 -9.55 -15.19
C ALA A 149 14.17 -8.76 -14.32
N PHE A 150 13.74 -8.47 -13.10
CA PHE A 150 14.57 -7.99 -12.01
C PHE A 150 15.61 -9.05 -11.63
N LYS A 151 16.87 -8.62 -11.51
CA LYS A 151 17.99 -9.40 -10.97
C LYS A 151 18.89 -8.49 -10.16
N HIS A 152 19.40 -8.94 -9.02
CA HIS A 152 20.32 -8.19 -8.17
C HIS A 152 21.55 -7.70 -8.95
N SER A 153 22.10 -8.55 -9.83
CA SER A 153 23.28 -8.24 -10.64
C SER A 153 23.10 -7.04 -11.58
N LEU A 154 21.86 -6.64 -11.90
CA LEU A 154 21.59 -5.46 -12.71
C LEU A 154 21.74 -4.15 -11.93
N TYR A 155 21.69 -4.22 -10.60
CA TYR A 155 21.67 -3.06 -9.70
C TYR A 155 22.85 -3.00 -8.74
N SER A 156 23.60 -4.11 -8.55
CA SER A 156 24.79 -4.11 -7.70
C SER A 156 25.79 -3.01 -8.14
N GLY A 157 26.30 -2.26 -7.16
CA GLY A 157 27.17 -1.09 -7.34
C GLY A 157 26.47 0.17 -7.85
N LYS A 158 25.17 0.13 -8.16
CA LYS A 158 24.42 1.31 -8.66
C LYS A 158 23.72 2.08 -7.56
N ARG A 159 23.46 3.35 -7.84
CA ARG A 159 22.58 4.21 -7.05
C ARG A 159 21.12 3.87 -7.34
N VAL A 160 20.33 3.81 -6.28
CA VAL A 160 18.87 3.68 -6.25
C VAL A 160 18.32 4.66 -5.22
N MET A 161 17.01 4.89 -5.19
CA MET A 161 16.42 5.81 -4.21
C MET A 161 15.50 5.09 -3.24
N LYS A 162 15.53 5.52 -1.96
CA LYS A 162 14.44 5.32 -1.01
C LYS A 162 13.54 6.55 -1.05
N PHE A 163 12.27 6.38 -0.71
CA PHE A 163 11.37 7.50 -0.53
C PHE A 163 10.36 7.28 0.59
N THR A 164 9.91 8.37 1.20
CA THR A 164 8.78 8.37 2.14
C THR A 164 7.59 9.09 1.53
N THR A 165 6.42 8.87 2.12
CA THR A 165 5.15 9.41 1.61
C THR A 165 4.33 9.99 2.75
N LYS A 166 3.58 11.04 2.45
CA LYS A 166 2.42 11.49 3.21
C LYS A 166 1.17 11.04 2.48
N SER A 167 0.23 10.47 3.21
CA SER A 167 -0.88 9.75 2.60
C SER A 167 -2.23 10.23 3.10
N PHE A 168 -3.20 10.24 2.20
CA PHE A 168 -4.60 10.54 2.49
C PHE A 168 -5.47 9.44 1.92
N PHE A 169 -6.55 9.12 2.63
CA PHE A 169 -7.44 8.02 2.28
C PHE A 169 -8.88 8.48 2.27
N LEU A 170 -9.57 8.19 1.17
CA LEU A 170 -11.01 8.34 1.02
C LEU A 170 -11.64 6.95 1.14
N ASP A 171 -12.34 6.75 2.24
CA ASP A 171 -13.12 5.55 2.52
C ASP A 171 -14.60 5.79 2.21
N GLU A 172 -15.05 5.36 1.03
CA GLU A 172 -16.36 5.70 0.48
C GLU A 172 -16.59 7.24 0.44
N ASN A 173 -17.14 7.82 1.50
CA ASN A 173 -17.37 9.26 1.66
C ASN A 173 -16.57 9.91 2.82
N GLU A 174 -15.82 9.12 3.59
CA GLU A 174 -15.05 9.61 4.73
C GLU A 174 -13.59 9.87 4.33
N LEU A 175 -13.03 10.98 4.81
CA LEU A 175 -11.69 11.43 4.46
C LEU A 175 -10.77 11.36 5.66
N TYR A 176 -9.60 10.79 5.44
CA TYR A 176 -8.62 10.52 6.48
C TYR A 176 -7.23 11.02 6.07
N GLU A 177 -6.60 11.78 6.97
CA GLU A 177 -5.16 11.96 6.99
C GLU A 177 -4.53 10.72 7.64
N LEU A 178 -3.51 10.14 7.00
CA LEU A 178 -2.81 8.99 7.55
C LEU A 178 -1.50 9.42 8.21
N GLU A 179 -1.07 8.65 9.20
CA GLU A 179 0.22 8.84 9.85
C GLU A 179 1.38 8.57 8.87
N GLU A 180 2.40 9.42 8.92
CA GLU A 180 3.46 9.50 7.91
C GLU A 180 4.67 8.61 8.23
N SER A 181 4.87 8.27 9.51
CA SER A 181 6.10 7.63 9.98
C SER A 181 5.91 6.71 11.18
N GLY A 182 6.91 5.87 11.43
CA GLY A 182 6.98 4.98 12.58
C GLY A 182 5.92 3.87 12.57
N TYR A 183 5.65 3.31 13.75
CA TYR A 183 4.76 2.15 13.90
C TYR A 183 3.31 2.38 13.50
N THR A 184 2.89 3.64 13.43
CA THR A 184 1.54 4.05 13.06
C THR A 184 1.42 4.40 11.58
N LYS A 185 2.51 4.36 10.80
CA LYS A 185 2.50 4.72 9.38
C LYS A 185 1.37 4.00 8.62
N GLY A 186 0.59 4.78 7.88
CA GLY A 186 -0.55 4.29 7.10
C GLY A 186 -1.83 4.03 7.91
N LEU A 187 -1.82 4.24 9.23
CA LEU A 187 -3.02 4.23 10.06
C LEU A 187 -3.70 5.60 10.03
N ARG A 188 -5.02 5.61 10.20
CA ARG A 188 -5.81 6.83 10.36
C ARG A 188 -5.36 7.56 11.64
N LYS A 189 -5.25 8.89 11.57
CA LYS A 189 -5.05 9.70 12.78
C LYS A 189 -6.31 9.63 13.65
N ILE A 190 -6.15 9.23 14.90
CA ILE A 190 -7.25 9.11 15.87
C ILE A 190 -7.12 10.25 16.89
N GLU A 191 -8.13 11.12 16.94
CA GLU A 191 -8.17 12.21 17.92
C GLU A 191 -8.73 11.73 19.27
N ASN A 192 -9.70 10.82 19.26
CA ASN A 192 -10.33 10.27 20.47
C ASN A 192 -10.28 8.74 20.48
N LEU A 193 -9.32 8.19 21.23
CA LEU A 193 -9.12 6.74 21.34
C LEU A 193 -10.33 6.02 21.96
N SER A 194 -11.00 6.62 22.95
CA SER A 194 -12.14 5.98 23.61
C SER A 194 -13.27 5.72 22.64
N LEU A 195 -13.61 6.72 21.83
CA LEU A 195 -14.69 6.62 20.85
C LEU A 195 -14.37 5.60 19.75
N GLU A 196 -13.11 5.53 19.30
CA GLU A 196 -12.68 4.50 18.34
C GLU A 196 -12.67 3.09 18.96
N LEU A 197 -12.33 2.95 20.26
CA LEU A 197 -12.43 1.66 20.95
C LEU A 197 -13.88 1.19 21.05
N ASP A 198 -14.81 2.07 21.41
CA ASP A 198 -16.24 1.72 21.51
C ASP A 198 -16.79 1.26 20.15
N LYS A 199 -16.46 1.98 19.06
CA LYS A 199 -16.80 1.56 17.69
C LYS A 199 -16.17 0.23 17.33
N LEU A 200 -14.90 0.03 17.68
CA LEU A 200 -14.17 -1.21 17.40
C LEU A 200 -14.82 -2.38 18.14
N ILE A 201 -15.17 -2.24 19.41
CA ILE A 201 -15.85 -3.28 20.20
C ILE A 201 -17.21 -3.63 19.56
N ALA A 202 -18.00 -2.63 19.20
CA ALA A 202 -19.31 -2.82 18.58
C ALA A 202 -19.20 -3.58 17.25
N THR A 203 -18.32 -3.13 16.35
CA THR A 203 -18.15 -3.72 15.01
C THR A 203 -17.38 -5.04 15.00
N SER A 204 -16.43 -5.25 15.92
CA SER A 204 -15.66 -6.50 16.00
C SER A 204 -16.54 -7.67 16.40
N THR A 205 -17.61 -7.44 17.16
CA THR A 205 -18.51 -8.51 17.59
C THR A 205 -19.23 -9.15 16.39
N ASP A 206 -19.69 -8.31 15.46
CA ASP A 206 -20.33 -8.78 14.23
C ASP A 206 -19.33 -9.47 13.29
N PHE A 207 -18.13 -8.90 13.15
CA PHE A 207 -17.06 -9.50 12.36
C PHE A 207 -16.64 -10.88 12.90
N LEU A 208 -16.36 -10.98 14.21
CA LEU A 208 -15.95 -12.24 14.85
C LEU A 208 -17.02 -13.33 14.72
N LYS A 209 -18.31 -12.96 14.74
CA LYS A 209 -19.40 -13.91 14.53
C LYS A 209 -19.39 -14.50 13.12
N ASN A 210 -19.06 -13.70 12.11
CA ASN A 210 -19.03 -14.13 10.71
C ASN A 210 -17.77 -14.93 10.35
N GLU A 211 -16.68 -14.79 11.11
CA GLU A 211 -15.43 -15.54 10.92
C GLU A 211 -15.45 -16.95 11.56
N ILE A 212 -16.51 -17.29 12.31
CA ILE A 212 -16.74 -18.63 12.85
C ILE A 212 -17.49 -19.46 11.80
N GLN A 213 -16.82 -20.49 11.29
CA GLN A 213 -17.41 -21.48 10.38
C GLN A 213 -18.43 -22.36 11.13
N ASP A 214 -19.34 -23.00 10.38
CA ASP A 214 -20.34 -23.94 10.90
C ASP A 214 -19.73 -25.10 11.73
N ASN A 215 -18.47 -25.42 11.49
CA ASN A 215 -17.71 -26.44 12.22
C ASN A 215 -17.00 -25.90 13.49
N GLY A 216 -17.24 -24.64 13.86
CA GLY A 216 -16.64 -23.95 15.00
C GLY A 216 -15.20 -23.46 14.79
N ARG A 217 -14.63 -23.61 13.57
CA ARG A 217 -13.28 -23.11 13.25
C ARG A 217 -13.33 -21.63 12.89
N TYR A 218 -12.29 -20.92 13.32
CA TYR A 218 -12.11 -19.50 13.05
C TYR A 218 -11.16 -19.29 11.86
N ILE A 219 -11.54 -18.48 10.89
CA ILE A 219 -10.63 -18.03 9.82
C ILE A 219 -9.71 -16.95 10.40
N TYR A 220 -8.41 -17.23 10.51
CA TYR A 220 -7.45 -16.33 11.18
C TYR A 220 -7.00 -15.15 10.31
N GLY A 221 -7.40 -15.12 9.04
CA GLY A 221 -7.01 -14.14 8.04
C GLY A 221 -6.26 -14.77 6.86
N TYR A 222 -5.82 -13.92 5.94
CA TYR A 222 -5.22 -14.33 4.66
C TYR A 222 -3.78 -13.84 4.53
N PHE A 223 -2.93 -14.59 3.82
CA PHE A 223 -1.65 -14.08 3.34
C PHE A 223 -1.89 -13.19 2.10
N PRO A 224 -1.70 -11.85 2.16
CA PRO A 224 -2.03 -10.95 1.05
C PRO A 224 -1.25 -11.26 -0.24
N HIS A 225 -0.05 -11.83 -0.11
CA HIS A 225 0.75 -12.22 -1.28
C HIS A 225 0.17 -13.44 -2.01
N PHE A 226 -0.43 -14.38 -1.28
CA PHE A 226 -0.78 -15.70 -1.79
C PHE A 226 -2.29 -15.91 -1.97
N ASP A 227 -3.12 -15.01 -1.44
CA ASP A 227 -4.58 -15.15 -1.39
C ASP A 227 -4.97 -16.50 -0.78
N LYS A 228 -4.24 -16.89 0.28
CA LYS A 228 -4.40 -18.15 1.00
C LYS A 228 -4.73 -17.86 2.45
N GLU A 229 -5.70 -18.59 2.99
CA GLU A 229 -5.98 -18.61 4.42
C GLU A 229 -4.72 -18.96 5.22
N ILE A 230 -4.57 -18.30 6.36
CA ILE A 230 -3.53 -18.60 7.33
C ILE A 230 -3.97 -19.87 8.09
N GLY A 231 -3.45 -21.02 7.67
CA GLY A 231 -3.79 -22.33 8.26
C GLY A 231 -3.20 -22.62 9.65
N PHE A 232 -2.66 -21.63 10.37
CA PHE A 232 -2.03 -21.83 11.68
C PHE A 232 -2.62 -20.91 12.74
N ALA A 233 -3.15 -21.48 13.82
CA ALA A 233 -3.51 -20.75 15.04
C ALA A 233 -2.23 -20.32 15.76
N ASN A 234 -1.92 -19.02 15.77
CA ASN A 234 -0.82 -18.47 16.56
C ASN A 234 -1.24 -17.21 17.33
N PHE A 235 -0.79 -17.13 18.58
CA PHE A 235 -1.31 -16.26 19.64
C PHE A 235 -0.73 -14.82 19.69
N LYS A 236 -0.26 -14.24 18.58
CA LYS A 236 0.33 -12.87 18.60
C LYS A 236 -0.04 -12.04 17.38
N PHE A 237 -0.98 -11.10 17.58
CA PHE A 237 -1.51 -10.18 16.58
C PHE A 237 -0.62 -8.94 16.37
N LYS A 238 -0.48 -8.55 15.10
CA LYS A 238 -0.50 -7.15 14.66
C LYS A 238 -1.44 -7.14 13.44
N LEU A 239 -2.67 -6.66 13.62
CA LEU A 239 -3.65 -6.52 12.54
C LEU A 239 -3.11 -5.50 11.53
N VAL A 240 -2.71 -5.99 10.36
CA VAL A 240 -2.69 -5.21 9.13
C VAL A 240 -3.64 -5.95 8.21
N THR A 241 -4.91 -5.66 8.36
CA THR A 241 -5.95 -6.14 7.45
C THR A 241 -6.61 -4.89 6.89
N PHE A 242 -6.45 -4.70 5.58
CA PHE A 242 -7.36 -3.89 4.79
C PHE A 242 -8.75 -4.53 4.97
N TYR A 243 -9.72 -3.74 5.40
CA TYR A 243 -11.11 -4.17 5.50
C TYR A 243 -11.57 -4.66 4.12
N GLU A 244 -12.24 -5.82 4.11
CA GLU A 244 -12.78 -6.51 2.93
C GLU A 244 -13.92 -5.75 2.25
#